data_AF-A0A8S7S2S7-F1
#
_entry.id   AF-A0A8S7S2S7-F1
#
_cell.length_a   1.000
_cell.length_b   1.000
_cell.length_c   1.000
_cell.angle_alpha   90.00
_cell.angle_beta   90.00
_cell.angle_gamma   90.00
#
_symmetry.space_group_name_H-M   'P 1'
#
loop_
_entity.id
_entity.type
_entity.pdbx_description
1 polymer ?
#
loop_
_entity_poly.entity_id
_entity_poly.type
_entity_poly.pdbx_seq_one_letter_code
_entity_poly.pdbx_strand_id
1 'polypeptide(L)'
;MEQHDNFLNQTFENTSKHITIVSPWLTWQRLEQTGFLDSMIAACSRGINVTIVTDRSYNTEHNDFEKRKEKQQNFKAALEKLNALGIATKLVNRVHSKIVIGDDGLLCVGSFNWFSATREARYERYDTSMVYCGDNLKGEIEAIYNSLERRQV
;
A
#
# COMPACT_ATOMS: atom_id res chain seq x y z
N MET A 1 6.09 9.43 11.63
CA MET A 1 5.31 8.18 11.66
C MET A 1 3.84 8.40 11.98
N GLU A 2 3.48 8.94 13.15
CA GLU A 2 2.08 9.19 13.52
C GLU A 2 1.33 10.05 12.49
N GLN A 3 1.99 11.08 11.93
CA GLN A 3 1.45 11.90 10.85
C GLN A 3 1.13 11.10 9.57
N HIS A 4 1.96 10.09 9.23
CA HIS A 4 1.70 9.21 8.08
C HIS A 4 0.51 8.29 8.34
N ASP A 5 0.39 7.77 9.56
CA ASP A 5 -0.74 6.91 9.93
C ASP A 5 -2.06 7.70 9.94
N ASN A 6 -2.06 8.90 10.52
CA ASN A 6 -3.20 9.81 10.50
C ASN A 6 -3.58 10.21 9.07
N PHE A 7 -2.61 10.54 8.23
CA PHE A 7 -2.85 10.88 6.82
C PHE A 7 -3.52 9.72 6.08
N LEU A 8 -3.03 8.50 6.21
CA LEU A 8 -3.60 7.37 5.48
C LEU A 8 -5.01 7.04 5.97
N ASN A 9 -5.26 7.10 7.29
CA ASN A 9 -6.61 6.94 7.86
C ASN A 9 -7.59 8.01 7.35
N GLN A 10 -7.18 9.28 7.36
CA GLN A 10 -7.98 10.37 6.79
C GLN A 10 -8.22 10.18 5.28
N THR A 11 -7.25 9.63 4.56
CA THR A 11 -7.42 9.35 3.13
C THR A 11 -8.47 8.26 2.93
N PHE A 12 -8.48 7.20 3.74
CA PHE A 12 -9.55 6.20 3.70
C PHE A 12 -10.91 6.82 3.97
N GLU A 13 -11.04 7.72 4.95
CA GLU A 13 -12.30 8.38 5.32
C GLU A 13 -12.84 9.32 4.23
N ASN A 14 -11.97 10.13 3.61
CA ASN A 14 -12.37 11.21 2.72
C ASN A 14 -12.45 10.83 1.24
N THR A 15 -11.84 9.72 0.83
CA THR A 15 -11.90 9.24 -0.55
C THR A 15 -13.32 8.80 -0.90
N SER A 16 -13.78 9.10 -2.11
CA SER A 16 -15.17 8.85 -2.53
C SER A 16 -15.33 7.64 -3.47
N LYS A 17 -14.33 7.33 -4.31
CA LYS A 17 -14.46 6.29 -5.35
C LYS A 17 -13.40 5.20 -5.22
N HIS A 18 -12.13 5.57 -5.15
CA HIS A 18 -11.04 4.59 -5.08
C HIS A 18 -9.81 5.11 -4.37
N ILE A 19 -9.13 4.22 -3.66
CA ILE A 19 -7.82 4.46 -3.08
C ILE A 19 -6.84 3.39 -3.57
N THR A 20 -5.68 3.83 -4.06
CA THR A 20 -4.57 2.94 -4.42
C THR A 20 -3.39 3.22 -3.50
N ILE A 21 -2.92 2.19 -2.79
CA ILE A 21 -1.70 2.28 -1.98
C ILE A 21 -0.61 1.41 -2.62
N VAL A 22 0.48 2.04 -3.03
CA VAL A 22 1.68 1.37 -3.53
C VAL A 22 2.69 1.27 -2.39
N SER A 23 3.06 0.05 -2.01
CA SER A 23 4.13 -0.21 -1.03
C SER A 23 4.88 -1.48 -1.42
N PRO A 24 6.21 -1.45 -1.57
CA PRO A 24 6.97 -2.63 -2.04
C PRO A 24 6.87 -3.83 -1.11
N TRP A 25 6.84 -3.58 0.20
CA TRP A 25 6.72 -4.61 1.22
C TRP A 25 5.37 -4.51 1.90
N LEU A 26 4.80 -5.68 2.15
CA LEU A 26 3.52 -5.90 2.78
C LEU A 26 3.69 -6.96 3.85
N THR A 27 3.48 -6.61 5.11
CA THR A 27 3.44 -7.60 6.19
C THR A 27 2.09 -7.58 6.89
N TRP A 28 1.51 -8.77 7.07
CA TRP A 28 0.20 -8.93 7.72
C TRP A 28 0.19 -8.31 9.12
N GLN A 29 1.22 -8.61 9.92
CA GLN A 29 1.39 -8.05 11.26
C GLN A 29 1.36 -6.52 11.27
N ARG A 30 1.91 -5.85 10.24
CA ARG A 30 1.91 -4.38 10.21
C ARG A 30 0.52 -3.83 9.94
N LEU A 31 -0.25 -4.46 9.05
CA LEU A 31 -1.64 -4.08 8.78
C LEU A 31 -2.53 -4.19 10.03
N GLU A 32 -2.33 -5.23 10.83
CA GLU A 32 -3.04 -5.41 12.10
C GLU A 32 -2.62 -4.37 13.13
N GLN A 33 -1.31 -4.14 13.29
CA GLN A 33 -0.78 -3.21 14.29
C GLN A 33 -1.19 -1.75 14.05
N THR A 34 -1.32 -1.32 12.81
CA THR A 34 -1.68 0.07 12.49
C THR A 34 -3.19 0.32 12.46
N GLY A 35 -4.02 -0.73 12.51
CA GLY A 35 -5.47 -0.62 12.33
C GLY A 35 -5.90 -0.30 10.89
N PHE A 36 -4.98 -0.28 9.93
CA PHE A 36 -5.32 0.02 8.53
C PHE A 36 -6.25 -1.02 7.91
N LEU A 37 -6.24 -2.26 8.43
CA LEU A 37 -7.17 -3.28 7.98
C LEU A 37 -8.62 -2.85 8.21
N ASP A 38 -8.94 -2.34 9.40
CA ASP A 38 -10.27 -1.88 9.74
C ASP A 38 -10.67 -0.65 8.91
N SER A 39 -9.74 0.29 8.71
CA SER A 39 -9.96 1.47 7.86
C SER A 39 -10.27 1.08 6.41
N MET A 40 -9.55 0.09 5.86
CA MET A 40 -9.79 -0.42 4.52
C MET A 40 -11.14 -1.15 4.41
N ILE A 41 -11.47 -2.01 5.37
CA ILE A 41 -12.77 -2.71 5.41
C ILE A 41 -13.92 -1.70 5.49
N ALA A 42 -13.78 -0.67 6.35
CA ALA A 42 -14.76 0.39 6.47
C ALA A 42 -14.91 1.16 5.15
N ALA A 43 -13.82 1.47 4.44
CA ALA A 43 -13.86 2.10 3.13
C ALA A 43 -14.58 1.22 2.08
N CYS A 44 -14.22 -0.06 2.00
CA CYS A 44 -14.90 -1.03 1.12
C CYS A 44 -16.40 -1.12 1.43
N SER A 45 -16.81 -1.09 2.71
CA SER A 45 -18.22 -1.12 3.12
C SER A 45 -19.02 0.11 2.65
N ARG A 46 -18.35 1.25 2.43
CA ARG A 46 -18.93 2.45 1.83
C ARG A 46 -18.97 2.41 0.30
N GLY A 47 -18.49 1.34 -0.33
CA GLY A 47 -18.42 1.17 -1.77
C GLY A 47 -17.15 1.73 -2.42
N ILE A 48 -16.13 2.10 -1.63
CA ILE A 48 -14.85 2.61 -2.15
C ILE A 48 -14.01 1.42 -2.61
N ASN A 49 -13.42 1.51 -3.80
CA ASN A 49 -12.48 0.50 -4.28
C ASN A 49 -11.10 0.71 -3.65
N VAL A 50 -10.71 -0.15 -2.71
CA VAL A 50 -9.37 -0.15 -2.11
C VAL A 50 -8.47 -1.13 -2.87
N THR A 51 -7.37 -0.62 -3.41
CA THR A 51 -6.34 -1.44 -4.09
C THR A 51 -4.99 -1.30 -3.42
N ILE A 52 -4.39 -2.41 -3.02
CA ILE A 52 -2.98 -2.49 -2.60
C ILE A 52 -2.14 -2.96 -3.79
N VAL A 53 -1.13 -2.18 -4.17
CA VAL A 53 -0.11 -2.58 -5.14
C VAL A 53 1.20 -2.87 -4.41
N THR A 54 1.71 -4.08 -4.54
CA THR A 54 2.92 -4.53 -3.84
C THR A 54 3.84 -5.35 -4.74
N ASP A 55 5.12 -5.33 -4.43
CA ASP A 55 6.13 -6.00 -5.24
C ASP A 55 6.23 -7.49 -4.89
N ARG A 56 6.19 -8.37 -5.88
CA ARG A 56 6.23 -9.82 -5.64
C ARG A 56 7.61 -10.27 -5.12
N SER A 57 8.71 -9.84 -5.72
CA SER A 57 10.03 -10.36 -5.37
C SER A 57 10.46 -9.89 -3.99
N TYR A 58 10.18 -8.64 -3.64
CA TYR A 58 10.48 -8.09 -2.31
C TYR A 58 9.77 -8.80 -1.16
N ASN A 59 8.59 -9.38 -1.40
CA ASN A 59 7.87 -10.14 -0.39
C ASN A 59 8.17 -11.66 -0.41
N THR A 60 8.81 -12.19 -1.45
CA THR A 60 8.96 -13.64 -1.63
C THR A 60 10.41 -14.13 -1.71
N GLU A 61 11.37 -13.28 -2.08
CA GLU A 61 12.76 -13.69 -2.28
C GLU A 61 13.55 -13.82 -0.97
N HIS A 62 14.42 -14.82 -0.95
CA HIS A 62 15.43 -15.08 0.07
C HIS A 62 16.47 -16.09 -0.47
N ASN A 63 17.73 -15.99 -0.02
CA ASN A 63 18.81 -16.89 -0.46
C ASN A 63 18.65 -18.32 0.09
N ASP A 64 18.19 -18.42 1.34
CA ASP A 64 17.80 -19.69 1.96
C ASP A 64 16.46 -20.20 1.40
N PHE A 65 16.42 -21.47 0.99
CA PHE A 65 15.28 -22.09 0.34
C PHE A 65 14.04 -22.20 1.24
N GLU A 66 14.21 -22.62 2.50
CA GLU A 66 13.10 -22.80 3.42
C GLU A 66 12.49 -21.46 3.81
N LYS A 67 13.33 -20.45 4.09
CA LYS A 67 12.85 -19.07 4.32
C LYS A 67 12.13 -18.48 3.11
N ARG A 68 12.60 -18.77 1.90
CA ARG A 68 11.94 -18.35 0.66
C ARG A 68 10.56 -18.99 0.53
N LYS A 69 10.45 -20.29 0.80
CA LYS A 69 9.18 -21.03 0.78
C LYS A 69 8.20 -20.49 1.82
N GLU A 70 8.67 -20.23 3.04
CA GLU A 70 7.87 -19.64 4.11
C GLU A 70 7.35 -18.24 3.71
N LYS A 71 8.23 -17.36 3.21
CA LYS A 71 7.83 -16.04 2.71
C LYS A 71 6.76 -16.12 1.63
N GLN A 72 6.92 -17.03 0.66
CA GLN A 72 5.93 -17.24 -0.40
C GLN A 72 4.57 -17.66 0.16
N GLN A 73 4.55 -18.58 1.12
CA GLN A 73 3.32 -19.04 1.78
C GLN A 73 2.65 -17.91 2.57
N ASN A 74 3.42 -17.19 3.41
CA ASN A 74 2.92 -16.09 4.22
C ASN A 74 2.38 -14.94 3.36
N PHE A 75 3.09 -14.60 2.29
CA PHE A 75 2.66 -13.55 1.37
C PHE A 75 1.39 -13.95 0.63
N LYS A 76 1.32 -15.18 0.10
CA LYS A 76 0.12 -15.70 -0.54
C LYS A 76 -1.09 -15.66 0.41
N ALA A 77 -0.92 -16.14 1.65
CA ALA A 77 -1.98 -16.11 2.66
C ALA A 77 -2.43 -14.67 2.98
N ALA A 78 -1.51 -13.71 3.06
CA ALA A 78 -1.85 -12.31 3.27
C ALA A 78 -2.70 -11.73 2.13
N LEU A 79 -2.34 -12.03 0.87
CA LEU A 79 -3.12 -11.60 -0.30
C LEU A 79 -4.51 -12.25 -0.32
N GLU A 80 -4.62 -13.55 -0.05
CA GLU A 80 -5.90 -14.25 0.02
C GLU A 80 -6.82 -13.65 1.10
N LYS A 81 -6.27 -13.35 2.27
CA LYS A 81 -7.01 -12.68 3.34
C LYS A 81 -7.48 -11.27 2.93
N LEU A 82 -6.62 -10.46 2.31
CA LEU A 82 -7.00 -9.13 1.83
C LEU A 82 -8.14 -9.21 0.81
N ASN A 83 -8.02 -10.09 -0.18
CA ASN A 83 -9.07 -10.26 -1.20
C ASN A 83 -10.39 -10.78 -0.59
N ALA A 84 -10.33 -11.68 0.40
CA ALA A 84 -11.51 -12.15 1.12
C ALA A 84 -12.23 -11.03 1.90
N LEU A 85 -11.51 -9.96 2.25
CA LEU A 85 -12.04 -8.76 2.90
C LEU A 85 -12.52 -7.70 1.90
N GLY A 86 -12.51 -8.00 0.60
CA GLY A 86 -12.91 -7.06 -0.45
C GLY A 86 -11.84 -6.03 -0.81
N ILE A 87 -10.61 -6.20 -0.34
CA ILE A 87 -9.48 -5.32 -0.66
C ILE A 87 -8.75 -5.92 -1.86
N ALA A 88 -8.75 -5.21 -2.98
CA ALA A 88 -8.08 -5.68 -4.19
C ALA A 88 -6.56 -5.64 -4.00
N THR A 89 -5.87 -6.65 -4.54
CA THR A 89 -4.40 -6.68 -4.56
C THR A 89 -3.87 -6.78 -5.98
N LYS A 90 -2.88 -5.95 -6.33
CA LYS A 90 -2.12 -6.04 -7.58
C LYS A 90 -0.66 -6.35 -7.29
N LEU A 91 -0.12 -7.32 -8.00
CA LEU A 91 1.30 -7.68 -7.93
C LEU A 91 2.07 -7.03 -9.05
N VAL A 92 3.22 -6.45 -8.71
CA VAL A 92 4.16 -5.84 -9.65
C VAL A 92 5.57 -6.36 -9.41
N ASN A 93 6.47 -6.11 -10.37
CA ASN A 93 7.90 -6.41 -10.24
C ASN A 93 8.76 -5.15 -10.37
N ARG A 94 9.82 -5.10 -9.54
CA ARG A 94 10.81 -4.01 -9.47
C ARG A 94 10.18 -2.64 -9.18
N VAL A 95 9.15 -2.60 -8.33
CA VAL A 95 8.52 -1.35 -7.88
C VAL A 95 8.89 -1.11 -6.42
N HIS A 96 9.68 -0.06 -6.19
CA HIS A 96 10.05 0.39 -4.84
C HIS A 96 9.33 1.68 -4.42
N SER A 97 8.42 2.20 -5.24
CA SER A 97 7.69 3.43 -4.96
C SER A 97 6.75 3.29 -3.75
N LYS A 98 6.59 4.37 -2.98
CA LYS A 98 5.61 4.45 -1.90
C LYS A 98 4.66 5.59 -2.21
N ILE A 99 3.44 5.23 -2.59
CA ILE A 99 2.48 6.17 -3.17
C ILE A 99 1.11 5.89 -2.55
N VAL A 100 0.34 6.95 -2.28
CA VAL A 100 -1.10 6.85 -2.01
C VAL A 100 -1.82 7.74 -3.01
N ILE A 101 -2.81 7.19 -3.70
CA ILE A 101 -3.67 7.92 -4.63
C ILE A 101 -5.10 7.80 -4.09
N GLY A 102 -5.76 8.93 -3.86
CA GLY A 102 -7.17 9.00 -3.51
C GLY A 102 -7.94 9.70 -4.64
N ASP A 103 -8.84 8.97 -5.29
CA ASP A 103 -9.56 9.41 -6.48
C ASP A 103 -8.61 10.03 -7.54
N ASP A 104 -9.03 11.10 -8.20
CA ASP A 104 -8.23 11.87 -9.16
C ASP A 104 -7.59 13.12 -8.54
N GLY A 105 -7.78 13.32 -7.23
CA GLY A 105 -7.54 14.61 -6.56
C GLY A 105 -6.54 14.60 -5.42
N LEU A 106 -6.02 13.43 -5.03
CA LEU A 106 -5.01 13.30 -3.98
C LEU A 106 -3.89 12.37 -4.44
N LEU A 107 -2.66 12.87 -4.35
CA LEU A 107 -1.44 12.12 -4.64
C LEU A 107 -0.42 12.36 -3.53
N CYS A 108 -0.05 11.31 -2.81
CA CYS A 108 1.06 11.32 -1.87
C CYS A 108 2.21 10.48 -2.41
N VAL A 109 3.42 11.04 -2.45
CA VAL A 109 4.64 10.35 -2.84
C VAL A 109 5.71 10.56 -1.77
N GLY A 110 6.48 9.52 -1.45
CA GLY A 110 7.48 9.63 -0.39
C GLY A 110 8.35 8.39 -0.20
N SER A 111 9.08 8.40 0.91
CA SER A 111 9.96 7.29 1.31
C SER A 111 9.30 6.31 2.28
N PHE A 112 8.16 6.68 2.89
CA PHE A 112 7.51 5.91 3.95
C PHE A 112 6.89 4.60 3.46
N ASN A 113 7.35 3.48 4.01
CA ASN A 113 6.76 2.17 3.71
C ASN A 113 5.45 1.96 4.48
N TRP A 114 4.33 2.19 3.83
CA TRP A 114 2.98 2.13 4.41
C TRP A 114 2.69 0.83 5.17
N PHE A 115 3.10 -0.33 4.65
CA PHE A 115 2.73 -1.64 5.19
C PHE A 115 3.90 -2.45 5.74
N SER A 116 5.05 -1.81 6.03
CA SER A 116 6.19 -2.51 6.64
C SER A 116 7.09 -1.64 7.51
N ALA A 117 6.97 -0.31 7.48
CA ALA A 117 7.73 0.56 8.37
C ALA A 117 7.49 0.16 9.83
N THR A 118 8.55 0.04 10.62
CA THR A 118 8.44 -0.27 12.05
C THR A 118 7.75 0.87 12.81
N ARG A 119 7.14 0.57 13.95
CA ARG A 119 6.59 1.56 14.90
C ARG A 119 7.41 1.65 16.20
N GLU A 120 8.57 1.01 16.24
CA GLU A 120 9.49 1.09 17.37
C GLU A 120 10.34 2.37 17.27
N ALA A 121 10.24 3.25 18.26
CA ALA A 121 10.93 4.55 18.28
C ALA A 121 12.45 4.44 18.02
N ARG A 122 13.11 3.40 18.55
CA ARG A 122 14.56 3.16 18.34
C ARG A 122 14.96 2.86 16.89
N TYR A 123 13.99 2.50 16.05
CA TYR A 123 14.19 2.16 14.64
C TYR A 123 13.39 3.07 13.71
N GLU A 124 12.78 4.13 14.24
CA GLU A 124 12.09 5.14 13.44
C GLU A 124 13.08 5.81 12.49
N ARG A 125 12.67 5.92 11.22
CA ARG A 125 13.42 6.65 10.20
C ARG A 125 12.73 7.98 9.96
N TYR A 126 13.55 8.99 9.61
CA TYR A 126 13.05 10.28 9.15
C TYR A 126 12.57 10.14 7.70
N ASP A 127 11.38 9.57 7.54
CA ASP A 127 10.70 9.46 6.25
C ASP A 127 9.98 10.76 5.89
N THR A 128 10.09 11.14 4.62
CA THR A 128 9.44 12.35 4.09
C THR A 128 8.44 11.96 3.01
N SER A 129 7.27 12.56 3.06
CA SER A 129 6.23 12.44 2.03
C SER A 129 5.72 13.81 1.64
N MET A 130 5.40 13.99 0.36
CA MET A 130 4.76 15.18 -0.18
C MET A 130 3.34 14.81 -0.60
N VAL A 131 2.36 15.59 -0.15
CA VAL A 131 0.95 15.43 -0.49
C VAL A 131 0.56 16.55 -1.42
N TYR A 132 0.02 16.19 -2.57
CA TYR A 132 -0.55 17.08 -3.55
C TYR A 132 -2.06 16.86 -3.59
N CYS A 133 -2.82 17.95 -3.62
CA CYS A 133 -4.28 17.93 -3.71
C CYS A 133 -4.76 18.89 -4.81
N GLY A 134 -5.72 18.46 -5.62
CA GLY A 134 -6.36 19.28 -6.65
C GLY A 134 -6.64 18.53 -7.93
N ASP A 135 -7.46 19.13 -8.80
CA ASP A 135 -7.98 18.49 -10.01
C ASP A 135 -6.95 18.36 -11.15
N ASN A 136 -5.78 19.00 -11.01
CA ASN A 136 -4.71 18.98 -12.01
C ASN A 136 -3.78 17.76 -11.91
N LEU A 137 -4.05 16.80 -11.01
CA LEU A 137 -3.19 15.64 -10.76
C LEU A 137 -3.45 14.44 -11.68
N LYS A 138 -4.49 14.53 -12.53
CA LYS A 138 -4.94 13.41 -13.35
C LYS A 138 -3.82 12.86 -14.26
N GLY A 139 -3.01 13.74 -14.86
CA GLY A 139 -1.92 13.32 -15.75
C GLY A 139 -0.83 12.53 -15.02
N GLU A 140 -0.44 12.97 -13.81
CA GLU A 140 0.54 12.29 -12.96
C GLU A 140 0.01 10.95 -12.46
N ILE A 141 -1.25 10.91 -12.03
CA ILE A 141 -1.92 9.69 -11.57
C ILE A 141 -2.02 8.67 -12.70
N GLU A 142 -2.43 9.08 -13.91
CA GLU A 142 -2.46 8.22 -15.10
C GLU A 142 -1.06 7.72 -15.48
N ALA A 143 -0.04 8.58 -15.42
CA ALA A 143 1.34 8.16 -15.68
C ALA A 143 1.83 7.11 -14.68
N ILE A 144 1.45 7.23 -13.41
CA ILE A 144 1.73 6.23 -12.36
C ILE A 144 1.02 4.92 -12.68
N TYR A 145 -0.28 4.93 -12.98
CA TYR A 145 -1.01 3.71 -13.32
C TYR A 145 -0.44 3.00 -14.55
N ASN A 146 -0.18 3.75 -15.63
CA ASN A 146 0.47 3.23 -16.84
C ASN A 146 1.87 2.64 -16.54
N SER A 147 2.58 3.19 -15.56
CA SER A 147 3.87 2.65 -15.10
C SER A 147 3.67 1.34 -14.33
N LEU A 148 2.69 1.26 -13.43
CA LEU A 148 2.38 0.05 -12.66
C LEU A 148 1.91 -1.09 -13.56
N GLU A 149 1.02 -0.82 -14.52
CA GLU A 149 0.49 -1.82 -15.45
C GLU A 149 1.60 -2.49 -16.28
N ARG A 150 2.58 -1.73 -16.75
CA ARG A 150 3.76 -2.26 -17.47
C ARG A 150 4.63 -3.20 -16.64
N ARG A 151 4.42 -3.27 -15.32
CA ARG A 151 5.19 -4.06 -14.37
C ARG A 151 4.34 -5.12 -13.67
N GLN A 152 3.06 -5.22 -14.01
CA GLN A 152 2.14 -6.20 -13.42
C GLN A 152 2.56 -7.62 -13.79
N VAL A 153 2.33 -8.56 -12.87
CA VAL A 153 2.66 -9.99 -13.01
C VAL A 153 1.49 -10.91 -12.77
#